data_AF-A0A523GQB6-F1
#
_entry.id   AF-A0A523GQB6-F1
#
_cell.length_a   1.000
_cell.length_b   1.000
_cell.length_c   1.000
_cell.angle_alpha   90.00
_cell.angle_beta   90.00
_cell.angle_gamma   90.00
#
_symmetry.space_group_name_H-M   'P 1'
#
loop_
_entity.id
_entity.type
_entity.pdbx_description
1 polymer ?
#
loop_
_entity_poly.entity_id
_entity_poly.type
_entity_poly.pdbx_seq_one_letter_code
_entity_poly.pdbx_strand_id
1 'polypeptide(L)'
;MSSFDGNGLVIDRLADIKTGMQDDLKDSFGSGIDLDERGPFGVLVGVMSERYAKLYELLEAVNDASYPDSSFGVYLDQLSAFNGVVRESATSSVVNLEFSRVDGSSGDVTIDATTQVFATGSTLLWETDVEATILDGEDTVSVQATANETGPSVALAGTLVNMVSTPGQVGSVTNPSDATVGREQESDAELKARRKEQIARPGTATESGIRSALNLLDSVRSAQVVLNDTDVEVDGQAPHSIAAYVSAETGSSYKQDSELVFSLPLTTGQSIAILLNGVAIAGSPVAFDTDNDTTLDNIATAIEAESDVNTATRNGSDKIDVDGGSGGEVVLALTVSGGGGPFAAVTQTFVGDNLNEVAQSLWDSKGGGIQTYGEIYGIAIDTEGAQHLQYFSTVDNIDIEVQYTLSVDATYDLSNTEAAFKKAAVDYGQNNLTPGVDVLSYKLLCAASDVGASGIRTLSCGIRVAGGGSFIDEVVIGPSELALVESNNVTFIYV
;
A
#
# COMPACT_ATOMS: atom_id res chain seq x y z
N MET A 1 -51.01 -15.49 -5.63
CA MET A 1 -50.95 -15.99 -4.24
C MET A 1 -49.51 -16.00 -3.84
N SER A 2 -49.22 -15.36 -2.71
CA SER A 2 -47.89 -15.30 -2.13
C SER A 2 -47.34 -16.70 -1.90
N SER A 3 -46.11 -16.94 -2.29
CA SER A 3 -45.45 -18.25 -2.18
C SER A 3 -44.00 -18.10 -1.76
N PHE A 4 -43.48 -19.11 -1.08
CA PHE A 4 -42.06 -19.24 -0.77
C PHE A 4 -41.62 -20.64 -1.16
N ASP A 5 -40.94 -20.76 -2.29
CA ASP A 5 -40.50 -22.04 -2.85
C ASP A 5 -39.07 -21.95 -3.42
N GLY A 6 -38.63 -22.98 -4.16
CA GLY A 6 -37.29 -23.04 -4.75
C GLY A 6 -36.98 -21.91 -5.76
N ASN A 7 -37.96 -21.12 -6.18
CA ASN A 7 -37.79 -19.94 -7.03
C ASN A 7 -37.75 -18.62 -6.24
N GLY A 8 -37.87 -18.67 -4.91
CA GLY A 8 -37.80 -17.49 -4.01
C GLY A 8 -39.14 -17.09 -3.40
N LEU A 9 -39.15 -15.90 -2.78
CA LEU A 9 -40.34 -15.27 -2.22
C LEU A 9 -41.10 -14.52 -3.31
N VAL A 10 -42.40 -14.78 -3.43
CA VAL A 10 -43.34 -14.00 -4.24
C VAL A 10 -44.40 -13.44 -3.31
N ILE A 11 -44.59 -12.12 -3.33
CA ILE A 11 -45.64 -11.44 -2.55
C ILE A 11 -46.79 -10.99 -3.45
N ASP A 12 -48.02 -11.08 -2.93
CA ASP A 12 -49.19 -10.51 -3.61
C ASP A 12 -49.24 -8.99 -3.43
N ARG A 13 -49.65 -8.24 -4.46
CA ARG A 13 -49.86 -6.79 -4.35
C ARG A 13 -51.25 -6.49 -3.77
N LEU A 14 -51.46 -5.27 -3.29
CA LEU A 14 -52.72 -4.85 -2.64
C LEU A 14 -53.99 -5.25 -3.43
N ALA A 15 -53.97 -5.10 -4.75
CA ALA A 15 -55.11 -5.45 -5.61
C ALA A 15 -55.41 -6.96 -5.59
N ASP A 16 -54.37 -7.80 -5.60
CA ASP A 16 -54.49 -9.26 -5.56
C ASP A 16 -54.98 -9.72 -4.19
N ILE A 17 -54.44 -9.13 -3.11
CA ILE A 17 -54.88 -9.40 -1.72
C ILE A 17 -56.36 -9.03 -1.57
N LYS A 18 -56.75 -7.84 -2.03
CA LYS A 18 -58.14 -7.37 -1.96
C LYS A 18 -59.08 -8.31 -2.72
N THR A 19 -58.70 -8.73 -3.91
CA THR A 19 -59.48 -9.67 -4.73
C THR A 19 -59.60 -11.03 -4.04
N GLY A 20 -58.50 -11.59 -3.53
CA GLY A 20 -58.51 -12.84 -2.78
C GLY A 20 -59.44 -12.80 -1.57
N MET A 21 -59.40 -11.74 -0.77
CA MET A 21 -60.30 -11.58 0.38
C MET A 21 -61.78 -11.45 -0.02
N GLN A 22 -62.06 -10.77 -1.14
CA GLN A 22 -63.43 -10.70 -1.66
C GLN A 22 -63.94 -12.06 -2.10
N ASP A 23 -63.08 -12.88 -2.71
CA ASP A 23 -63.44 -14.22 -3.15
C ASP A 23 -63.60 -15.17 -1.96
N ASP A 24 -62.73 -15.12 -0.95
CA ASP A 24 -62.87 -15.89 0.30
C ASP A 24 -64.20 -15.58 1.03
N LEU A 25 -64.64 -14.30 1.01
CA LEU A 25 -65.93 -13.89 1.56
C LEU A 25 -67.11 -14.43 0.74
N LYS A 26 -67.04 -14.42 -0.60
CA LYS A 26 -68.06 -15.02 -1.45
C LYS A 26 -68.14 -16.53 -1.27
N ASP A 27 -67.01 -17.20 -1.08
CA ASP A 27 -66.95 -18.64 -0.86
C ASP A 27 -67.55 -19.01 0.50
N SER A 28 -67.34 -18.18 1.53
CA SER A 28 -67.85 -18.42 2.88
C SER A 28 -69.33 -18.05 3.06
N PHE A 29 -69.78 -16.93 2.47
CA PHE A 29 -71.11 -16.35 2.71
C PHE A 29 -72.05 -16.43 1.50
N GLY A 30 -71.55 -16.92 0.35
CA GLY A 30 -72.27 -16.99 -0.92
C GLY A 30 -72.05 -15.77 -1.82
N SER A 31 -72.23 -15.96 -3.12
CA SER A 31 -71.95 -14.95 -4.16
C SER A 31 -72.86 -13.71 -4.14
N GLY A 32 -73.93 -13.71 -3.33
CA GLY A 32 -74.87 -12.60 -3.20
C GLY A 32 -74.48 -11.56 -2.14
N ILE A 33 -73.34 -11.70 -1.47
CA ILE A 33 -72.85 -10.75 -0.47
C ILE A 33 -72.49 -9.39 -1.11
N ASP A 34 -72.87 -8.30 -0.45
CA ASP A 34 -72.53 -6.94 -0.88
C ASP A 34 -71.11 -6.57 -0.44
N LEU A 35 -70.22 -6.41 -1.43
CA LEU A 35 -68.81 -6.07 -1.26
C LEU A 35 -68.49 -4.67 -1.82
N ASP A 36 -69.49 -3.81 -1.99
CA ASP A 36 -69.28 -2.41 -2.36
C ASP A 36 -68.30 -1.73 -1.38
N GLU A 37 -67.42 -0.89 -1.91
CA GLU A 37 -66.34 -0.26 -1.13
C GLU A 37 -66.83 0.63 0.01
N ARG A 38 -68.09 1.08 -0.04
CA ARG A 38 -68.74 1.87 1.02
C ARG A 38 -69.59 1.01 1.96
N GLY A 39 -69.80 -0.26 1.61
CA GLY A 39 -70.45 -1.25 2.46
C GLY A 39 -69.55 -1.70 3.61
N PRO A 40 -70.12 -2.27 4.69
CA PRO A 40 -69.34 -2.65 5.87
C PRO A 40 -68.26 -3.69 5.56
N PHE A 41 -68.54 -4.67 4.68
CA PHE A 41 -67.56 -5.66 4.25
C PHE A 41 -66.50 -5.07 3.30
N GLY A 42 -66.88 -4.18 2.38
CA GLY A 42 -65.91 -3.52 1.50
C GLY A 42 -64.93 -2.63 2.24
N VAL A 43 -65.39 -1.87 3.24
CA VAL A 43 -64.51 -1.08 4.12
C VAL A 43 -63.57 -1.99 4.92
N LEU A 44 -64.10 -3.08 5.49
CA LEU A 44 -63.29 -4.05 6.25
C LEU A 44 -62.22 -4.69 5.37
N VAL A 45 -62.58 -5.14 4.17
CA VAL A 45 -61.63 -5.70 3.20
C VAL A 45 -60.58 -4.65 2.81
N GLY A 46 -60.97 -3.39 2.59
CA GLY A 46 -60.04 -2.30 2.31
C GLY A 46 -59.00 -2.11 3.41
N VAL A 47 -59.44 -2.01 4.67
CA VAL A 47 -58.55 -1.85 5.83
C VAL A 47 -57.64 -3.07 6.01
N MET A 48 -58.21 -4.27 5.94
CA MET A 48 -57.44 -5.51 6.16
C MET A 48 -56.43 -5.72 5.03
N SER A 49 -56.83 -5.57 3.76
CA SER A 49 -55.92 -5.73 2.62
C SER A 49 -54.76 -4.74 2.67
N GLU A 50 -54.97 -3.49 3.10
CA GLU A 50 -53.87 -2.54 3.32
C GLU A 50 -52.90 -3.00 4.42
N ARG A 51 -53.42 -3.56 5.53
CA ARG A 51 -52.57 -4.09 6.62
C ARG A 51 -51.77 -5.31 6.18
N TYR A 52 -52.37 -6.21 5.42
CA TYR A 52 -51.67 -7.36 4.87
C TYR A 52 -50.65 -6.97 3.79
N ALA A 53 -50.96 -5.99 2.94
CA ALA A 53 -49.99 -5.45 1.98
C ALA A 53 -48.74 -4.91 2.69
N LYS A 54 -48.91 -4.12 3.76
CA LYS A 54 -47.79 -3.63 4.58
C LYS A 54 -46.98 -4.77 5.23
N LEU A 55 -47.64 -5.85 5.65
CA LEU A 55 -46.97 -7.01 6.21
C LEU A 55 -46.17 -7.77 5.15
N TYR A 56 -46.70 -7.89 3.94
CA TYR A 56 -46.01 -8.54 2.82
C TYR A 56 -44.83 -7.70 2.30
N GLU A 57 -44.97 -6.38 2.23
CA GLU A 57 -43.86 -5.46 1.93
C GLU A 57 -42.75 -5.57 2.99
N LEU A 58 -43.11 -5.66 4.27
CA LEU A 58 -42.13 -5.89 5.35
C LEU A 58 -41.45 -7.26 5.21
N LEU A 59 -42.21 -8.30 4.84
CA LEU A 59 -41.65 -9.64 4.63
C LEU A 59 -40.66 -9.66 3.46
N GLU A 60 -40.98 -8.98 2.35
CA GLU A 60 -40.07 -8.77 1.22
C GLU A 60 -38.80 -8.05 1.67
N ALA A 61 -38.91 -6.97 2.45
CA ALA A 61 -37.76 -6.25 2.98
C ALA A 61 -36.88 -7.12 3.91
N VAL A 62 -37.47 -7.98 4.74
CA VAL A 62 -36.73 -8.92 5.60
C VAL A 62 -36.02 -9.99 4.77
N ASN A 63 -36.67 -10.48 3.72
CA ASN A 63 -36.07 -11.41 2.78
C ASN A 63 -34.85 -10.76 2.11
N ASP A 64 -35.00 -9.55 1.58
CA ASP A 64 -33.93 -8.81 0.90
C ASP A 64 -32.78 -8.45 1.85
N ALA A 65 -33.08 -8.11 3.11
CA ALA A 65 -32.07 -7.89 4.15
C ALA A 65 -31.24 -9.13 4.49
N SER A 66 -31.72 -10.33 4.14
CA SER A 66 -31.00 -11.59 4.39
C SER A 66 -29.95 -11.91 3.34
N TYR A 67 -29.97 -11.23 2.19
CA TYR A 67 -29.01 -11.45 1.10
C TYR A 67 -28.02 -10.29 0.99
N PRO A 68 -26.70 -10.55 0.89
CA PRO A 68 -25.69 -9.49 0.91
C PRO A 68 -25.84 -8.41 -0.18
N ASP A 69 -26.30 -8.79 -1.38
CA ASP A 69 -26.39 -7.85 -2.49
C ASP A 69 -27.58 -6.88 -2.32
N SER A 70 -28.65 -7.31 -1.65
CA SER A 70 -29.87 -6.52 -1.41
C SER A 70 -29.99 -5.96 0.01
N SER A 71 -29.16 -6.39 0.95
CA SER A 71 -29.16 -5.90 2.33
C SER A 71 -28.67 -4.46 2.45
N PHE A 72 -28.95 -3.81 3.57
CA PHE A 72 -28.63 -2.40 3.81
C PHE A 72 -28.41 -2.14 5.31
N GLY A 73 -27.68 -1.06 5.62
CA GLY A 73 -27.37 -0.62 6.99
C GLY A 73 -26.87 -1.75 7.89
N VAL A 74 -27.45 -1.85 9.09
CA VAL A 74 -27.03 -2.83 10.12
C VAL A 74 -27.10 -4.29 9.65
N TYR A 75 -28.00 -4.63 8.73
CA TYR A 75 -28.09 -5.99 8.20
C TYR A 75 -26.93 -6.30 7.26
N LEU A 76 -26.54 -5.33 6.43
CA LEU A 76 -25.34 -5.44 5.61
C LEU A 76 -24.09 -5.52 6.49
N ASP A 77 -24.01 -4.73 7.56
CA ASP A 77 -22.88 -4.77 8.48
C ASP A 77 -22.73 -6.15 9.13
N GLN A 78 -23.83 -6.73 9.61
CA GLN A 78 -23.84 -8.09 10.19
C GLN A 78 -23.45 -9.16 9.17
N LEU A 79 -23.97 -9.07 7.94
CA LEU A 79 -23.64 -10.00 6.86
C LEU A 79 -22.17 -9.88 6.39
N SER A 80 -21.65 -8.66 6.37
CA SER A 80 -20.24 -8.36 6.06
C SER A 80 -19.32 -8.89 7.16
N ALA A 81 -19.69 -8.72 8.44
CA ALA A 81 -18.92 -9.16 9.59
C ALA A 81 -18.70 -10.68 9.64
N PHE A 82 -19.63 -11.50 9.11
CA PHE A 82 -19.39 -12.96 8.97
C PHE A 82 -18.17 -13.30 8.11
N ASN A 83 -17.77 -12.40 7.21
CA ASN A 83 -16.62 -12.55 6.33
C ASN A 83 -15.42 -11.71 6.82
N GLY A 84 -15.44 -11.21 8.06
CA GLY A 84 -14.39 -10.38 8.63
C GLY A 84 -14.36 -8.94 8.10
N VAL A 85 -15.35 -8.53 7.31
CA VAL A 85 -15.41 -7.19 6.71
C VAL A 85 -16.23 -6.28 7.61
N VAL A 86 -15.58 -5.29 8.23
CA VAL A 86 -16.23 -4.28 9.08
C VAL A 86 -16.25 -2.94 8.35
N ARG A 87 -17.35 -2.20 8.45
CA ARG A 87 -17.52 -0.89 7.82
C ARG A 87 -16.50 0.10 8.33
N GLU A 88 -15.92 0.85 7.40
CA GLU A 88 -15.00 1.92 7.77
C GLU A 88 -15.77 3.09 8.40
N SER A 89 -15.33 3.50 9.59
CA SER A 89 -15.96 4.58 10.35
C SER A 89 -15.54 5.94 9.80
N ALA A 90 -16.43 6.94 9.96
CA ALA A 90 -16.09 8.33 9.68
C ALA A 90 -14.92 8.77 10.58
N THR A 91 -14.02 9.59 10.04
CA THR A 91 -12.95 10.23 10.81
C THR A 91 -13.10 11.74 10.73
N SER A 92 -12.81 12.41 11.85
CA SER A 92 -12.70 13.88 11.86
C SER A 92 -11.38 14.31 11.22
N SER A 93 -11.38 15.54 10.70
CA SER A 93 -10.15 16.15 10.19
C SER A 93 -9.29 16.63 11.37
N VAL A 94 -7.96 16.57 11.21
CA VAL A 94 -7.01 16.95 12.26
C VAL A 94 -6.01 17.99 11.75
N VAL A 95 -5.57 18.88 12.63
CA VAL A 95 -4.65 19.98 12.29
C VAL A 95 -3.74 20.29 13.48
N ASN A 96 -2.51 20.72 13.22
CA ASN A 96 -1.66 21.28 14.25
C ASN A 96 -1.89 22.79 14.36
N LEU A 97 -2.22 23.25 15.56
CA LEU A 97 -2.36 24.65 15.92
C LEU A 97 -1.10 25.13 16.62
N GLU A 98 -0.61 26.30 16.23
CA GLU A 98 0.43 27.03 16.91
C GLU A 98 -0.20 28.19 17.67
N PHE A 99 -0.09 28.14 19.00
CA PHE A 99 -0.50 29.20 19.89
C PHE A 99 0.71 30.07 20.25
N SER A 100 0.54 31.38 20.21
CA SER A 100 1.57 32.35 20.59
C SER A 100 1.16 33.08 21.86
N ARG A 101 2.11 33.32 22.76
CA ARG A 101 1.85 34.11 23.97
C ARG A 101 1.64 35.59 23.67
N VAL A 102 1.00 36.31 24.58
CA VAL A 102 0.94 37.78 24.53
C VAL A 102 2.34 38.36 24.77
N ASP A 103 2.78 39.29 23.92
CA ASP A 103 4.06 39.99 24.07
C ASP A 103 4.25 40.56 25.49
N GLY A 104 5.38 40.22 26.11
CA GLY A 104 5.75 40.71 27.44
C GLY A 104 5.07 40.00 28.62
N SER A 105 4.34 38.91 28.36
CA SER A 105 3.89 37.97 29.41
C SER A 105 5.05 37.14 29.97
N SER A 106 4.96 36.69 31.22
CA SER A 106 5.96 35.83 31.87
C SER A 106 5.29 34.75 32.72
N GLY A 107 6.01 33.65 32.96
CA GLY A 107 5.47 32.43 33.55
C GLY A 107 4.89 31.48 32.50
N ASP A 108 4.50 30.29 32.96
CA ASP A 108 3.90 29.26 32.12
C ASP A 108 2.49 29.68 31.68
N VAL A 109 2.16 29.47 30.39
CA VAL A 109 0.83 29.73 29.81
C VAL A 109 0.21 28.41 29.39
N THR A 110 -0.88 28.03 30.04
CA THR A 110 -1.61 26.80 29.76
C THR A 110 -2.71 27.04 28.73
N ILE A 111 -2.74 26.20 27.70
CA ILE A 111 -3.84 26.02 26.76
C ILE A 111 -4.54 24.73 27.16
N ASP A 112 -5.75 24.85 27.71
CA ASP A 112 -6.53 23.69 28.13
C ASP A 112 -6.84 22.80 26.90
N ALA A 113 -6.95 21.49 27.14
CA ALA A 113 -7.67 20.62 26.22
C ALA A 113 -9.08 21.19 26.01
N THR A 114 -9.70 20.91 24.86
CA THR A 114 -11.02 21.44 24.48
C THR A 114 -11.07 22.92 24.10
N THR A 115 -9.92 23.57 23.92
CA THR A 115 -9.86 24.96 23.42
C THR A 115 -10.32 25.00 21.96
N GLN A 116 -11.30 25.86 21.66
CA GLN A 116 -11.97 25.90 20.35
C GLN A 116 -11.48 27.06 19.47
N VAL A 117 -11.09 26.74 18.23
CA VAL A 117 -10.66 27.68 17.20
C VAL A 117 -11.44 27.52 15.90
N PHE A 118 -11.50 28.57 15.08
CA PHE A 118 -12.24 28.56 13.82
C PHE A 118 -11.68 29.53 12.79
N ALA A 119 -11.95 29.23 11.51
CA ALA A 119 -11.59 30.10 10.40
C ALA A 119 -12.56 31.27 10.25
N THR A 120 -12.06 32.40 9.75
CA THR A 120 -12.89 33.59 9.53
C THR A 120 -14.01 33.30 8.54
N GLY A 121 -15.27 33.48 8.97
CA GLY A 121 -16.45 33.20 8.15
C GLY A 121 -16.92 31.75 8.17
N SER A 122 -16.26 30.87 8.93
CA SER A 122 -16.70 29.49 9.18
C SER A 122 -17.41 29.36 10.53
N THR A 123 -18.35 28.43 10.61
CA THR A 123 -18.97 27.99 11.88
C THR A 123 -18.36 26.68 12.40
N LEU A 124 -17.52 26.03 11.61
CA LEU A 124 -16.83 24.79 11.99
C LEU A 124 -15.79 25.10 13.07
N LEU A 125 -15.83 24.35 14.16
CA LEU A 125 -14.91 24.51 15.29
C LEU A 125 -13.88 23.39 15.28
N TRP A 126 -12.66 23.74 15.65
CA TRP A 126 -11.54 22.81 15.85
C TRP A 126 -11.15 22.86 17.31
N GLU A 127 -11.01 21.71 17.93
CA GLU A 127 -10.89 21.57 19.37
C GLU A 127 -9.55 20.92 19.73
N THR A 128 -8.79 21.51 20.65
CA THR A 128 -7.48 20.95 21.06
C THR A 128 -7.65 19.61 21.78
N ASP A 129 -6.87 18.61 21.36
CA ASP A 129 -7.05 17.23 21.84
C ASP A 129 -6.46 17.00 23.25
N VAL A 130 -5.42 17.76 23.58
CA VAL A 130 -4.70 17.67 24.85
C VAL A 130 -4.35 19.06 25.36
N GLU A 131 -4.07 19.15 26.66
CA GLU A 131 -3.51 20.37 27.26
C GLU A 131 -2.08 20.60 26.75
N ALA A 132 -1.76 21.83 26.44
CA ALA A 132 -0.42 22.26 26.06
C ALA A 132 0.02 23.45 26.91
N THR A 133 1.31 23.56 27.19
CA THR A 133 1.86 24.67 27.98
C THR A 133 3.00 25.34 27.22
N ILE A 134 2.90 26.66 27.02
CA ILE A 134 4.03 27.48 26.65
C ILE A 134 4.84 27.72 27.93
N LEU A 135 6.03 27.13 28.01
CA LEU A 135 6.90 27.27 29.18
C LEU A 135 7.41 28.72 29.32
N ASP A 136 7.76 29.11 30.54
CA ASP A 136 8.41 30.41 30.77
C ASP A 136 9.70 30.54 29.94
N GLY A 137 9.78 31.59 29.11
CA GLY A 137 10.88 31.82 28.17
C GLY A 137 10.65 31.33 26.73
N GLU A 138 9.63 30.52 26.47
CA GLU A 138 9.20 30.15 25.10
C GLU A 138 8.14 31.12 24.58
N ASP A 139 8.04 31.26 23.26
CA ASP A 139 7.08 32.18 22.61
C ASP A 139 5.83 31.47 22.08
N THR A 140 5.94 30.19 21.73
CA THR A 140 4.88 29.42 21.08
C THR A 140 4.80 27.98 21.58
N VAL A 141 3.67 27.33 21.36
CA VAL A 141 3.50 25.88 21.52
C VAL A 141 2.62 25.34 20.41
N SER A 142 2.93 24.14 19.92
CA SER A 142 2.12 23.41 18.96
C SER A 142 1.25 22.38 19.68
N VAL A 143 -0.02 22.29 19.30
CA VAL A 143 -0.99 21.32 19.84
C VAL A 143 -1.90 20.84 18.71
N GLN A 144 -2.18 19.53 18.69
CA GLN A 144 -3.12 18.97 17.74
C GLN A 144 -4.56 19.37 18.12
N ALA A 145 -5.36 19.64 17.09
CA ALA A 145 -6.78 19.89 17.23
C ALA A 145 -7.58 19.09 16.20
N THR A 146 -8.77 18.68 16.60
CA THR A 146 -9.69 17.89 15.81
C THR A 146 -10.94 18.69 15.46
N ALA A 147 -11.41 18.59 14.23
CA ALA A 147 -12.67 19.20 13.82
C ALA A 147 -13.85 18.59 14.60
N ASN A 148 -14.78 19.43 15.06
CA ASN A 148 -15.95 19.00 15.84
C ASN A 148 -17.05 18.33 14.99
N GLU A 149 -16.81 18.20 13.68
CA GLU A 149 -17.64 17.43 12.74
C GLU A 149 -16.78 16.30 12.15
N THR A 150 -17.36 15.10 12.05
CA THR A 150 -16.77 13.98 11.31
C THR A 150 -16.95 14.21 9.81
N GLY A 151 -16.01 13.74 8.99
CA GLY A 151 -16.04 13.96 7.55
C GLY A 151 -14.90 14.86 7.05
N PRO A 152 -14.89 15.15 5.73
CA PRO A 152 -13.85 15.94 5.11
C PRO A 152 -14.03 17.43 5.40
N SER A 153 -13.31 17.91 6.41
CA SER A 153 -13.23 19.33 6.77
C SER A 153 -11.88 19.90 6.34
N VAL A 154 -11.92 20.88 5.43
CA VAL A 154 -10.72 21.51 4.90
C VAL A 154 -10.38 22.77 5.70
N ALA A 155 -9.13 22.86 6.14
CA ALA A 155 -8.54 24.10 6.65
C ALA A 155 -7.15 24.27 6.03
N LEU A 156 -6.95 25.36 5.27
CA LEU A 156 -5.65 25.68 4.70
C LEU A 156 -4.74 26.35 5.74
N ALA A 157 -3.44 26.31 5.54
CA ALA A 157 -2.45 26.98 6.38
C ALA A 157 -2.83 28.45 6.62
N GLY A 158 -2.72 28.89 7.87
CA GLY A 158 -3.00 30.26 8.29
C GLY A 158 -4.46 30.68 8.31
N THR A 159 -5.41 29.73 8.21
CA THR A 159 -6.85 30.07 8.19
C THR A 159 -7.51 30.00 9.57
N LEU A 160 -7.03 29.14 10.47
CA LEU A 160 -7.58 28.97 11.82
C LEU A 160 -7.01 30.01 12.79
N VAL A 161 -7.63 31.18 12.81
CA VAL A 161 -7.08 32.37 13.51
C VAL A 161 -7.97 32.92 14.63
N ASN A 162 -9.22 32.45 14.74
CA ASN A 162 -10.16 32.96 15.74
C ASN A 162 -10.34 31.92 16.85
N MET A 163 -10.35 32.37 18.11
CA MET A 163 -10.68 31.53 19.28
C MET A 163 -12.09 31.85 19.76
N VAL A 164 -12.84 30.83 20.17
CA VAL A 164 -14.18 31.01 20.78
C VAL A 164 -14.04 31.63 22.17
N SER A 165 -13.10 31.10 22.95
CA SER A 165 -12.69 31.64 24.25
C SER A 165 -11.17 31.71 24.26
N THR A 166 -10.62 32.91 24.45
CA THR A 166 -9.17 33.12 24.50
C THR A 166 -8.61 32.69 25.85
N PRO A 167 -7.73 31.67 25.93
CA PRO A 167 -7.05 31.32 27.17
C PRO A 167 -6.20 32.49 27.68
N GLY A 168 -6.02 32.57 29.00
CA GLY A 168 -5.30 33.69 29.60
C GLY A 168 -3.86 33.79 29.08
N GLN A 169 -3.40 34.99 28.72
CA GLN A 169 -2.04 35.26 28.20
C GLN A 169 -1.69 34.62 26.84
N VAL A 170 -2.67 34.08 26.12
CA VAL A 170 -2.53 33.69 24.70
C VAL A 170 -2.84 34.90 23.81
N GLY A 171 -1.92 35.24 22.90
CA GLY A 171 -2.00 36.38 21.99
C GLY A 171 -2.62 36.06 20.63
N SER A 172 -2.31 34.89 20.07
CA SER A 172 -2.84 34.45 18.77
C SER A 172 -2.82 32.93 18.63
N VAL A 173 -3.57 32.44 17.66
CA VAL A 173 -3.50 31.07 17.17
C VAL A 173 -3.43 31.08 15.65
N THR A 174 -2.72 30.11 15.06
CA THR A 174 -2.70 29.84 13.63
C THR A 174 -2.49 28.35 13.39
N ASN A 175 -2.73 27.85 12.19
CA ASN A 175 -2.28 26.53 11.76
C ASN A 175 -1.12 26.68 10.75
N PRO A 176 0.11 26.24 11.05
CA PRO A 176 1.26 26.42 10.15
C PRO A 176 1.14 25.66 8.82
N SER A 177 0.39 24.55 8.80
CA SER A 177 0.16 23.70 7.64
C SER A 177 -1.33 23.50 7.39
N ASP A 178 -1.66 23.00 6.20
CA ASP A 178 -3.01 22.52 5.89
C ASP A 178 -3.41 21.39 6.86
N ALA A 179 -4.71 21.26 7.10
CA ALA A 179 -5.28 20.18 7.89
C ALA A 179 -5.29 18.87 7.10
N THR A 180 -5.08 17.77 7.81
CA THR A 180 -5.31 16.42 7.28
C THR A 180 -6.82 16.18 7.27
N VAL A 181 -7.36 16.06 6.07
CA VAL A 181 -8.80 15.91 5.83
C VAL A 181 -9.26 14.52 6.27
N GLY A 182 -10.30 14.48 7.08
CA GLY A 182 -10.99 13.27 7.51
C GLY A 182 -11.86 12.68 6.40
N ARG A 183 -12.62 11.63 6.72
CA ARG A 183 -13.49 10.96 5.76
C ARG A 183 -14.89 10.72 6.31
N GLU A 184 -15.84 10.63 5.40
CA GLU A 184 -17.18 10.15 5.72
C GLU A 184 -17.17 8.65 6.08
N GLN A 185 -18.24 8.20 6.73
CA GLN A 185 -18.46 6.77 6.92
C GLN A 185 -18.67 6.11 5.56
N GLU A 186 -18.06 4.95 5.36
CA GLU A 186 -18.24 4.14 4.14
C GLU A 186 -19.72 3.85 3.89
N SER A 187 -20.19 4.08 2.66
CA SER A 187 -21.57 3.87 2.26
C SER A 187 -21.90 2.39 2.04
N ASP A 188 -23.20 2.04 2.01
CA ASP A 188 -23.63 0.67 1.72
C ASP A 188 -23.14 0.15 0.36
N ALA A 189 -23.04 1.04 -0.64
CA ALA A 189 -22.55 0.66 -1.96
C ALA A 189 -21.06 0.34 -1.94
N GLU A 190 -20.26 1.17 -1.27
CA GLU A 190 -18.81 0.96 -1.10
C GLU A 190 -18.52 -0.31 -0.29
N LEU A 191 -19.22 -0.51 0.83
CA LEU A 191 -19.05 -1.72 1.64
C LEU A 191 -19.39 -3.00 0.85
N LYS A 192 -20.43 -2.99 0.02
CA LYS A 192 -20.77 -4.13 -0.84
C LYS A 192 -19.69 -4.39 -1.88
N ALA A 193 -19.17 -3.34 -2.52
CA ALA A 193 -18.10 -3.45 -3.50
C ALA A 193 -16.82 -4.03 -2.85
N ARG A 194 -16.37 -3.43 -1.74
CA ARG A 194 -15.21 -3.90 -0.98
C ARG A 194 -15.38 -5.32 -0.45
N ARG A 195 -16.56 -5.67 0.06
CA ARG A 195 -16.88 -7.05 0.48
C ARG A 195 -16.75 -8.02 -0.69
N LYS A 196 -17.27 -7.69 -1.87
CA LYS A 196 -17.18 -8.56 -3.06
C LYS A 196 -15.73 -8.77 -3.49
N GLU A 197 -14.90 -7.74 -3.44
CA GLU A 197 -13.47 -7.83 -3.69
C GLU A 197 -12.75 -8.70 -2.65
N GLN A 198 -13.02 -8.48 -1.35
CA GLN A 198 -12.38 -9.25 -0.29
C GLN A 198 -12.79 -10.73 -0.31
N ILE A 199 -14.06 -11.03 -0.59
CA ILE A 199 -14.57 -12.41 -0.73
C ILE A 199 -14.10 -13.07 -2.04
N ALA A 200 -13.73 -12.29 -3.06
CA ALA A 200 -13.10 -12.82 -4.27
C ALA A 200 -11.63 -13.19 -4.05
N ARG A 201 -11.04 -12.82 -2.90
CA ARG A 201 -9.63 -13.07 -2.53
C ARG A 201 -9.43 -14.02 -1.33
N PRO A 202 -10.27 -15.07 -1.08
CA PRO A 202 -10.09 -15.91 0.09
C PRO A 202 -8.99 -16.94 -0.19
N GLY A 203 -7.75 -16.60 0.16
CA GLY A 203 -6.62 -17.53 0.11
C GLY A 203 -5.24 -16.88 -0.06
N THR A 204 -5.19 -15.65 -0.58
CA THR A 204 -3.91 -14.98 -0.88
C THR A 204 -3.47 -13.96 0.15
N ALA A 205 -4.38 -13.35 0.93
CA ALA A 205 -4.03 -12.32 1.91
C ALA A 205 -3.40 -12.82 3.23
N THR A 206 -2.95 -14.09 3.28
CA THR A 206 -2.09 -14.57 4.38
C THR A 206 -0.64 -14.37 3.97
N GLU A 207 0.29 -14.20 4.92
CA GLU A 207 1.73 -14.06 4.63
C GLU A 207 2.20 -15.15 3.64
N SER A 208 1.78 -16.39 3.87
CA SER A 208 2.12 -17.53 3.00
C SER A 208 1.44 -17.48 1.63
N GLY A 209 0.22 -16.94 1.55
CA GLY A 209 -0.49 -16.75 0.28
C GLY A 209 0.17 -15.69 -0.59
N ILE A 210 0.49 -14.52 -0.03
CA ILE A 210 1.16 -13.43 -0.73
C ILE A 210 2.55 -13.90 -1.17
N ARG A 211 3.32 -14.49 -0.25
CA ARG A 211 4.65 -15.04 -0.57
C ARG A 211 4.60 -16.06 -1.70
N SER A 212 3.61 -16.96 -1.69
CA SER A 212 3.45 -17.95 -2.75
C SER A 212 3.09 -17.30 -4.09
N ALA A 213 2.26 -16.27 -4.11
CA ALA A 213 1.90 -15.57 -5.35
C ALA A 213 3.09 -14.84 -5.96
N LEU A 214 3.96 -14.25 -5.14
CA LEU A 214 5.19 -13.62 -5.60
C LEU A 214 6.20 -14.63 -6.14
N ASN A 215 6.39 -15.76 -5.44
CA ASN A 215 7.30 -16.82 -5.88
C ASN A 215 6.88 -17.54 -7.16
N LEU A 216 5.66 -17.30 -7.67
CA LEU A 216 5.18 -17.86 -8.93
C LEU A 216 5.52 -16.97 -10.14
N LEU A 217 5.98 -15.74 -9.92
CA LEU A 217 6.35 -14.83 -11.00
C LEU A 217 7.71 -15.22 -11.57
N ASP A 218 7.80 -15.29 -12.90
CA ASP A 218 9.06 -15.61 -13.60
C ASP A 218 10.13 -14.52 -13.37
N SER A 219 9.75 -13.31 -12.94
CA SER A 219 10.71 -12.26 -12.59
C SER A 219 11.32 -12.42 -11.19
N VAL A 220 10.70 -13.25 -10.33
CA VAL A 220 11.03 -13.39 -8.90
C VAL A 220 11.72 -14.73 -8.65
N ARG A 221 12.95 -14.71 -8.15
CA ARG A 221 13.63 -15.93 -7.67
C ARG A 221 13.04 -16.43 -6.36
N SER A 222 12.90 -15.52 -5.41
CA SER A 222 12.31 -15.80 -4.11
C SER A 222 11.84 -14.52 -3.44
N ALA A 223 10.77 -14.62 -2.68
CA ALA A 223 10.14 -13.55 -1.94
C ALA A 223 9.93 -13.95 -0.48
N GLN A 224 9.98 -12.96 0.41
CA GLN A 224 9.58 -13.05 1.80
C GLN A 224 8.59 -11.92 2.10
N VAL A 225 7.59 -12.20 2.93
CA VAL A 225 6.55 -11.24 3.29
C VAL A 225 6.53 -11.12 4.80
N VAL A 226 6.40 -9.90 5.30
CA VAL A 226 6.27 -9.60 6.72
C VAL A 226 4.99 -8.78 6.91
N LEU A 227 4.17 -9.21 7.85
CA LEU A 227 2.94 -8.53 8.21
C LEU A 227 3.18 -7.78 9.53
N ASN A 228 2.83 -6.49 9.55
CA ASN A 228 2.66 -5.78 10.80
C ASN A 228 1.16 -5.71 11.10
N ASP A 229 0.67 -6.65 11.90
CA ASP A 229 -0.72 -6.71 12.36
C ASP A 229 -0.96 -5.95 13.68
N THR A 230 0.04 -5.19 14.13
CA THR A 230 -0.02 -4.43 15.38
C THR A 230 -0.40 -2.97 15.13
N ASP A 231 -0.85 -2.30 16.19
CA ASP A 231 -1.19 -0.87 16.18
C ASP A 231 0.04 0.06 16.28
N VAL A 232 1.26 -0.49 16.21
CA VAL A 232 2.51 0.28 16.34
C VAL A 232 3.47 -0.06 15.20
N GLU A 233 4.41 0.83 14.94
CA GLU A 233 5.50 0.55 14.00
C GLU A 233 6.41 -0.55 14.56
N VAL A 234 6.74 -1.53 13.71
CA VAL A 234 7.64 -2.63 14.04
C VAL A 234 8.72 -2.67 12.97
N ASP A 235 9.98 -2.55 13.36
CA ASP A 235 11.15 -2.62 12.45
C ASP A 235 11.06 -1.69 11.23
N GLY A 236 10.54 -0.47 11.42
CA GLY A 236 10.36 0.52 10.36
C GLY A 236 9.11 0.32 9.49
N GLN A 237 8.36 -0.77 9.68
CA GLN A 237 7.12 -1.05 8.98
C GLN A 237 5.92 -0.45 9.72
N ALA A 238 5.15 0.39 9.03
CA ALA A 238 3.97 1.07 9.60
C ALA A 238 2.91 0.08 10.15
N PRO A 239 2.08 0.48 11.14
CA PRO A 239 0.96 -0.32 11.63
C PRO A 239 0.03 -0.79 10.50
N HIS A 240 -0.54 -1.99 10.63
CA HIS A 240 -1.53 -2.55 9.68
C HIS A 240 -1.08 -2.56 8.21
N SER A 241 0.18 -2.91 7.97
CA SER A 241 0.79 -2.90 6.63
C SER A 241 1.47 -4.22 6.27
N ILE A 242 1.85 -4.34 5.00
CA ILE A 242 2.56 -5.51 4.44
C ILE A 242 3.89 -5.04 3.84
N ALA A 243 5.00 -5.63 4.27
CA ALA A 243 6.30 -5.46 3.65
C ALA A 243 6.62 -6.73 2.83
N ALA A 244 6.97 -6.55 1.55
CA ALA A 244 7.38 -7.64 0.68
C ALA A 244 8.83 -7.43 0.24
N TYR A 245 9.67 -8.43 0.45
CA TYR A 245 11.07 -8.45 0.05
C TYR A 245 11.24 -9.44 -1.09
N VAL A 246 11.67 -8.96 -2.25
CA VAL A 246 11.81 -9.78 -3.47
C VAL A 246 13.26 -9.85 -3.91
N SER A 247 13.69 -11.05 -4.29
CA SER A 247 14.95 -11.28 -5.00
C SER A 247 14.67 -11.51 -6.47
N ALA A 248 15.44 -10.87 -7.35
CA ALA A 248 15.30 -11.02 -8.78
C ALA A 248 15.88 -12.37 -9.23
N GLU A 249 15.39 -12.89 -10.34
CA GLU A 249 16.03 -14.03 -10.99
C GLU A 249 17.46 -13.70 -11.46
N THR A 250 18.30 -14.74 -11.56
CA THR A 250 19.72 -14.57 -11.89
C THR A 250 19.87 -13.90 -13.27
N GLY A 251 20.45 -12.69 -13.30
CA GLY A 251 20.60 -11.88 -14.52
C GLY A 251 19.49 -10.85 -14.75
N SER A 252 18.48 -10.83 -13.89
CA SER A 252 17.45 -9.79 -13.82
C SER A 252 17.74 -8.86 -12.63
N SER A 253 17.26 -7.62 -12.74
CA SER A 253 17.30 -6.62 -11.67
C SER A 253 15.98 -5.89 -11.63
N TYR A 254 15.48 -5.60 -10.43
CA TYR A 254 14.39 -4.66 -10.25
C TYR A 254 14.96 -3.25 -10.38
N LYS A 255 14.62 -2.57 -11.47
CA LYS A 255 15.05 -1.20 -11.74
C LYS A 255 13.83 -0.31 -11.88
N GLN A 256 13.81 0.80 -11.16
CA GLN A 256 12.88 1.89 -11.46
C GLN A 256 13.55 2.83 -12.46
N ASP A 257 13.43 2.49 -13.74
CA ASP A 257 13.89 3.38 -14.79
C ASP A 257 12.85 4.49 -14.98
N SER A 258 13.32 5.73 -15.03
CA SER A 258 12.50 6.90 -15.33
C SER A 258 12.79 7.38 -16.74
N GLU A 259 11.75 7.48 -17.57
CA GLU A 259 11.87 8.11 -18.88
C GLU A 259 11.40 9.58 -18.79
N LEU A 260 12.26 10.52 -19.21
CA LEU A 260 11.89 11.91 -19.41
C LEU A 260 11.49 12.11 -20.87
N VAL A 261 10.21 12.35 -21.14
CA VAL A 261 9.70 12.58 -22.51
C VAL A 261 9.42 14.06 -22.76
N PHE A 262 9.99 14.63 -23.81
CA PHE A 262 9.73 15.98 -24.29
C PHE A 262 8.68 15.95 -25.40
N SER A 263 7.48 16.44 -25.08
CA SER A 263 6.36 16.47 -26.04
C SER A 263 6.57 17.39 -27.24
N LEU A 264 7.54 18.31 -27.19
CA LEU A 264 7.95 19.19 -28.27
C LEU A 264 9.46 19.48 -28.21
N PRO A 265 10.12 19.74 -29.35
CA PRO A 265 11.52 20.15 -29.37
C PRO A 265 11.75 21.45 -28.59
N LEU A 266 12.89 21.54 -27.92
CA LEU A 266 13.32 22.74 -27.20
C LEU A 266 13.62 23.89 -28.18
N THR A 267 13.38 25.12 -27.75
CA THR A 267 13.54 26.34 -28.55
C THR A 267 14.54 27.32 -27.94
N THR A 268 15.19 28.12 -28.79
CA THR A 268 16.22 29.08 -28.37
C THR A 268 15.67 30.07 -27.34
N GLY A 269 16.39 30.24 -26.22
CA GLY A 269 16.01 31.11 -25.11
C GLY A 269 15.26 30.43 -23.98
N GLN A 270 15.10 29.10 -24.03
CA GLN A 270 14.61 28.29 -22.92
C GLN A 270 15.74 27.93 -21.94
N SER A 271 15.40 27.91 -20.66
CA SER A 271 16.23 27.42 -19.55
C SER A 271 15.47 26.35 -18.75
N ILE A 272 16.17 25.27 -18.41
CA ILE A 272 15.57 24.04 -17.92
C ILE A 272 16.08 23.78 -16.51
N ALA A 273 15.23 24.04 -15.52
CA ALA A 273 15.48 23.65 -14.14
C ALA A 273 15.11 22.18 -13.96
N ILE A 274 15.97 21.42 -13.27
CA ILE A 274 15.88 19.98 -13.08
C ILE A 274 16.00 19.73 -11.59
N LEU A 275 15.02 19.03 -11.05
CA LEU A 275 14.95 18.60 -9.67
C LEU A 275 15.02 17.08 -9.65
N LEU A 276 15.95 16.54 -8.86
CA LEU A 276 16.03 15.13 -8.49
C LEU A 276 15.55 15.02 -7.04
N ASN A 277 14.50 14.23 -6.79
CA ASN A 277 13.93 14.04 -5.45
C ASN A 277 13.58 15.38 -4.76
N GLY A 278 13.11 16.34 -5.56
CA GLY A 278 12.76 17.69 -5.09
C GLY A 278 13.93 18.66 -4.88
N VAL A 279 15.17 18.24 -5.16
CA VAL A 279 16.40 19.03 -5.00
C VAL A 279 17.01 19.36 -6.37
N ALA A 280 17.49 20.59 -6.56
CA ALA A 280 18.09 20.99 -7.83
C ALA A 280 19.44 20.28 -8.05
N ILE A 281 19.61 19.65 -9.21
CA ILE A 281 20.85 18.95 -9.58
C ILE A 281 21.99 19.92 -9.91
N ALA A 282 23.22 19.44 -9.85
CA ALA A 282 24.39 20.19 -10.26
C ALA A 282 24.31 20.53 -11.77
N GLY A 283 24.56 21.79 -12.12
CA GLY A 283 24.46 22.26 -13.51
C GLY A 283 23.05 22.72 -13.94
N SER A 284 22.07 22.65 -13.04
CA SER A 284 20.76 23.27 -13.23
C SER A 284 20.77 24.79 -12.91
N PRO A 285 20.06 25.66 -13.67
CA PRO A 285 19.30 25.36 -14.87
C PRO A 285 20.19 25.20 -16.11
N VAL A 286 19.86 24.21 -16.94
CA VAL A 286 20.54 23.98 -18.23
C VAL A 286 19.95 24.94 -19.26
N ALA A 287 20.77 25.82 -19.81
CA ALA A 287 20.35 26.68 -20.92
C ALA A 287 20.30 25.88 -22.22
N PHE A 288 19.33 26.19 -23.08
CA PHE A 288 19.36 25.71 -24.46
C PHE A 288 20.59 26.29 -25.17
N ASP A 289 21.61 25.46 -25.38
CA ASP A 289 22.95 25.91 -25.78
C ASP A 289 22.99 26.29 -27.26
N THR A 290 22.57 25.40 -28.15
CA THR A 290 22.60 25.64 -29.60
C THR A 290 21.58 24.82 -30.39
N ASP A 291 21.50 23.51 -30.13
CA ASP A 291 20.53 22.58 -30.73
C ASP A 291 19.91 21.62 -29.71
N ASN A 292 18.78 21.01 -30.08
CA ASN A 292 17.96 20.17 -29.21
C ASN A 292 18.71 18.93 -28.72
N ASP A 293 19.47 18.27 -29.58
CA ASP A 293 20.16 17.02 -29.24
C ASP A 293 21.31 17.30 -28.27
N THR A 294 22.12 18.33 -28.55
CA THR A 294 23.19 18.77 -27.64
C THR A 294 22.64 19.18 -26.27
N THR A 295 21.47 19.83 -26.24
CA THR A 295 20.83 20.24 -24.98
C THR A 295 20.35 19.02 -24.20
N LEU A 296 19.75 18.03 -24.85
CA LEU A 296 19.34 16.77 -24.21
C LEU A 296 20.54 15.95 -23.73
N ASP A 297 21.65 15.92 -24.47
CA ASP A 297 22.90 15.25 -24.05
C ASP A 297 23.49 15.93 -22.80
N ASN A 298 23.44 17.27 -22.72
CA ASN A 298 23.86 18.02 -21.53
C ASN A 298 22.97 17.74 -20.31
N ILE A 299 21.65 17.61 -20.52
CA ILE A 299 20.70 17.24 -19.46
C ILE A 299 20.99 15.83 -18.95
N ALA A 300 21.15 14.87 -19.85
CA ALA A 300 21.48 13.48 -19.49
C ALA A 300 22.78 13.42 -18.69
N THR A 301 23.83 14.13 -19.14
CA THR A 301 25.12 14.22 -18.43
C THR A 301 24.98 14.82 -17.03
N ALA A 302 24.14 15.86 -16.86
CA ALA A 302 23.91 16.47 -15.56
C ALA A 302 23.18 15.53 -14.60
N ILE A 303 22.21 14.76 -15.11
CA ILE A 303 21.48 13.77 -14.31
C ILE A 303 22.39 12.58 -13.93
N GLU A 304 23.19 12.06 -14.86
CA GLU A 304 24.13 10.95 -14.61
C GLU A 304 25.21 11.28 -13.57
N ALA A 305 25.49 12.56 -13.32
CA ALA A 305 26.50 12.98 -12.35
C ALA A 305 26.02 12.91 -10.89
N GLU A 306 24.72 12.74 -10.65
CA GLU A 306 24.14 12.68 -9.31
C GLU A 306 24.35 11.29 -8.68
N SER A 307 24.54 11.25 -7.35
CA SER A 307 24.92 10.02 -6.64
C SER A 307 23.87 8.91 -6.70
N ASP A 308 22.60 9.30 -6.88
CA ASP A 308 21.45 8.41 -6.85
C ASP A 308 21.09 7.91 -8.27
N VAL A 309 21.93 8.22 -9.26
CA VAL A 309 21.75 7.84 -10.66
C VAL A 309 22.88 6.90 -11.09
N ASN A 310 22.51 5.73 -11.59
CA ASN A 310 23.44 4.75 -12.14
C ASN A 310 23.81 5.06 -13.60
N THR A 311 22.81 5.36 -14.45
CA THR A 311 23.04 5.85 -15.83
C THR A 311 21.96 6.84 -16.24
N ALA A 312 22.28 7.84 -17.07
CA ALA A 312 21.27 8.64 -17.76
C ALA A 312 21.69 8.87 -19.21
N THR A 313 20.87 8.43 -20.16
CA THR A 313 21.24 8.44 -21.58
C THR A 313 20.12 9.00 -22.44
N ARG A 314 20.48 9.85 -23.41
CA ARG A 314 19.53 10.34 -24.39
C ARG A 314 19.11 9.20 -25.34
N ASN A 315 17.81 9.04 -25.53
CA ASN A 315 17.23 8.06 -26.44
C ASN A 315 16.39 8.78 -27.52
N GLY A 316 17.02 9.05 -28.66
CA GLY A 316 16.37 9.80 -29.74
C GLY A 316 16.37 11.31 -29.52
N SER A 317 15.38 12.01 -30.08
CA SER A 317 15.32 13.48 -30.10
C SER A 317 14.41 14.08 -29.01
N ASP A 318 13.76 13.23 -28.24
CA ASP A 318 12.67 13.61 -27.34
C ASP A 318 12.69 12.84 -26.02
N LYS A 319 13.65 11.95 -25.77
CA LYS A 319 13.69 11.15 -24.55
C LYS A 319 15.06 11.11 -23.88
N ILE A 320 15.04 10.98 -22.56
CA ILE A 320 16.20 10.63 -21.74
C ILE A 320 15.77 9.48 -20.83
N ASP A 321 16.47 8.35 -20.95
CA ASP A 321 16.29 7.18 -20.10
C ASP A 321 17.22 7.33 -18.88
N VAL A 322 16.67 7.24 -17.68
CA VAL A 322 17.40 7.39 -16.41
C VAL A 322 17.24 6.12 -15.58
N ASP A 323 18.36 5.47 -15.26
CA ASP A 323 18.46 4.31 -14.38
C ASP A 323 18.96 4.79 -13.02
N GLY A 324 18.14 4.69 -11.98
CA GLY A 324 18.51 5.02 -10.59
C GLY A 324 19.37 3.95 -9.89
N GLY A 325 19.63 2.82 -10.54
CA GLY A 325 20.33 1.69 -9.92
C GLY A 325 19.47 0.97 -8.86
N SER A 326 20.14 0.26 -7.95
CA SER A 326 19.51 -0.62 -6.96
C SER A 326 19.17 0.10 -5.62
N GLY A 327 18.76 1.38 -5.65
CA GLY A 327 18.76 2.24 -4.46
C GLY A 327 17.59 3.21 -4.28
N GLY A 328 16.41 2.89 -4.81
CA GLY A 328 15.19 3.69 -4.59
C GLY A 328 14.83 4.66 -5.72
N GLU A 329 13.71 5.36 -5.53
CA GLU A 329 13.04 6.18 -6.54
C GLU A 329 13.89 7.39 -6.98
N VAL A 330 14.10 7.52 -8.29
CA VAL A 330 14.59 8.75 -8.92
C VAL A 330 13.38 9.55 -9.40
N VAL A 331 12.87 10.45 -8.56
CA VAL A 331 11.80 11.39 -8.96
C VAL A 331 12.43 12.56 -9.69
N LEU A 332 12.16 12.64 -10.99
CA LEU A 332 12.60 13.77 -11.80
C LEU A 332 11.45 14.75 -12.02
N ALA A 333 11.66 16.00 -11.62
CA ALA A 333 10.81 17.10 -12.00
C ALA A 333 11.59 18.11 -12.83
N LEU A 334 10.98 18.59 -13.92
CA LEU A 334 11.56 19.60 -14.79
C LEU A 334 10.67 20.83 -14.84
N THR A 335 11.27 22.01 -14.82
CA THR A 335 10.59 23.26 -15.15
C THR A 335 11.32 23.95 -16.29
N VAL A 336 10.62 24.12 -17.40
CA VAL A 336 11.10 24.91 -18.54
C VAL A 336 10.62 26.35 -18.36
N SER A 337 11.55 27.30 -18.39
CA SER A 337 11.28 28.74 -18.26
C SER A 337 11.89 29.51 -19.42
N GLY A 338 11.29 30.65 -19.77
CA GLY A 338 11.71 31.45 -20.93
C GLY A 338 11.18 30.92 -22.27
N GLY A 339 11.26 31.75 -23.31
CA GLY A 339 10.76 31.44 -24.66
C GLY A 339 9.26 31.68 -24.87
N GLY A 340 8.86 31.97 -26.12
CA GLY A 340 7.47 32.20 -26.52
C GLY A 340 6.90 31.03 -27.30
N GLY A 341 6.58 29.92 -26.64
CA GLY A 341 6.04 28.71 -27.26
C GLY A 341 5.41 27.74 -26.25
N PRO A 342 4.65 26.73 -26.71
CA PRO A 342 4.06 25.71 -25.83
C PRO A 342 5.13 24.98 -25.01
N PHE A 343 4.82 24.74 -23.74
CA PHE A 343 5.68 24.07 -22.78
C PHE A 343 5.84 22.58 -23.14
N ALA A 344 7.05 22.04 -23.04
CA ALA A 344 7.24 20.59 -23.05
C ALA A 344 6.61 20.03 -21.77
N ALA A 345 5.55 19.24 -21.89
CA ALA A 345 5.08 18.36 -20.83
C ALA A 345 6.11 17.23 -20.70
N VAL A 346 6.72 17.14 -19.52
CA VAL A 346 7.58 16.04 -19.11
C VAL A 346 6.68 14.98 -18.49
N THR A 347 6.56 13.83 -19.14
CA THR A 347 5.90 12.68 -18.53
C THR A 347 7.01 11.77 -18.03
N GLN A 348 7.03 11.54 -16.71
CA GLN A 348 7.82 10.47 -16.14
C GLN A 348 7.07 9.16 -16.38
N THR A 349 7.65 8.25 -17.13
CA THR A 349 7.14 6.89 -17.24
C THR A 349 8.11 5.99 -16.49
N PHE A 350 7.59 5.27 -15.49
CA PHE A 350 8.35 4.25 -14.79
C PHE A 350 8.36 2.99 -15.65
N VAL A 351 9.53 2.60 -16.16
CA VAL A 351 9.68 1.44 -17.04
C VAL A 351 10.30 0.31 -16.24
N GLY A 352 9.44 -0.59 -15.78
CA GLY A 352 9.86 -1.86 -15.23
C GLY A 352 8.69 -2.83 -15.34
N ASP A 353 8.55 -3.52 -16.46
CA ASP A 353 7.46 -4.50 -16.66
C ASP A 353 7.44 -5.54 -15.52
N ASN A 354 8.62 -5.92 -15.02
CA ASN A 354 8.76 -6.80 -13.86
C ASN A 354 8.30 -6.15 -12.53
N LEU A 355 8.44 -4.83 -12.36
CA LEU A 355 7.92 -4.12 -11.18
C LEU A 355 6.40 -4.10 -11.19
N ASN A 356 5.81 -3.84 -12.36
CA ASN A 356 4.36 -3.83 -12.54
C ASN A 356 3.77 -5.22 -12.35
N GLU A 357 4.47 -6.27 -12.77
CA GLU A 357 4.05 -7.66 -12.52
C GLU A 357 4.06 -7.99 -11.01
N VAL A 358 5.13 -7.63 -10.30
CA VAL A 358 5.20 -7.79 -8.83
C VAL A 358 4.11 -6.97 -8.13
N ALA A 359 3.92 -5.71 -8.54
CA ALA A 359 2.89 -4.84 -8.01
C ALA A 359 1.48 -5.38 -8.27
N GLN A 360 1.22 -5.90 -9.46
CA GLN A 360 -0.05 -6.53 -9.79
C GLN A 360 -0.29 -7.78 -8.95
N SER A 361 0.72 -8.65 -8.78
CA SER A 361 0.62 -9.84 -7.92
C SER A 361 0.38 -9.48 -6.45
N LEU A 362 1.06 -8.45 -5.93
CA LEU A 362 0.80 -7.89 -4.60
C LEU A 362 -0.61 -7.34 -4.49
N TRP A 363 -1.06 -6.56 -5.47
CA TRP A 363 -2.39 -5.99 -5.52
C TRP A 363 -3.48 -7.05 -5.52
N ASP A 364 -3.32 -8.09 -6.34
CA ASP A 364 -4.28 -9.18 -6.47
C ASP A 364 -4.29 -10.08 -5.22
N SER A 365 -3.16 -10.17 -4.52
CA SER A 365 -2.98 -11.04 -3.36
C SER A 365 -3.34 -10.38 -2.02
N LYS A 366 -3.12 -9.07 -1.86
CA LYS A 366 -3.35 -8.38 -0.59
C LYS A 366 -4.85 -8.21 -0.29
N GLY A 367 -5.17 -8.08 1.00
CA GLY A 367 -6.50 -7.66 1.44
C GLY A 367 -6.80 -6.21 1.03
N GLY A 368 -8.04 -5.92 0.63
CA GLY A 368 -8.48 -4.55 0.38
C GLY A 368 -8.33 -3.69 1.64
N GLY A 369 -7.84 -2.45 1.47
CA GLY A 369 -7.56 -1.50 2.57
C GLY A 369 -6.18 -1.62 3.22
N ILE A 370 -5.41 -2.69 2.95
CA ILE A 370 -4.07 -2.87 3.53
C ILE A 370 -3.03 -2.10 2.70
N GLN A 371 -2.18 -1.33 3.38
CA GLN A 371 -1.07 -0.61 2.76
C GLN A 371 0.12 -1.53 2.51
N THR A 372 0.82 -1.32 1.38
CA THR A 372 2.07 -1.98 1.05
C THR A 372 3.25 -1.07 1.42
N TYR A 373 4.35 -1.65 1.87
CA TYR A 373 5.54 -0.96 2.37
C TYR A 373 6.79 -1.45 1.66
N GLY A 374 7.68 -0.51 1.33
CA GLY A 374 8.97 -0.80 0.70
C GLY A 374 9.59 0.42 0.02
N GLU A 375 10.81 0.22 -0.49
CA GLU A 375 11.64 1.28 -1.07
C GLU A 375 11.38 1.51 -2.56
N ILE A 376 10.86 0.50 -3.25
CA ILE A 376 10.49 0.55 -4.66
C ILE A 376 9.00 0.27 -4.80
N TYR A 377 8.45 0.58 -5.97
CA TYR A 377 7.05 0.32 -6.29
C TYR A 377 6.85 -0.02 -7.76
N GLY A 378 5.72 -0.65 -8.04
CA GLY A 378 5.16 -0.78 -9.38
C GLY A 378 3.71 -0.35 -9.42
N ILE A 379 3.14 -0.34 -10.62
CA ILE A 379 1.75 0.06 -10.87
C ILE A 379 0.90 -1.20 -11.05
N ALA A 380 -0.11 -1.36 -10.21
CA ALA A 380 -1.20 -2.31 -10.42
C ALA A 380 -2.40 -1.61 -11.06
N ILE A 381 -3.13 -2.32 -11.92
CA ILE A 381 -4.34 -1.83 -12.57
C ILE A 381 -5.53 -2.64 -12.04
N ASP A 382 -6.55 -1.96 -11.57
CA ASP A 382 -7.80 -2.61 -11.15
C ASP A 382 -8.71 -2.96 -12.34
N THR A 383 -9.84 -3.62 -12.06
CA THR A 383 -10.79 -4.03 -13.09
C THR A 383 -11.50 -2.87 -13.80
N GLU A 384 -11.45 -1.66 -13.24
CA GLU A 384 -12.04 -0.44 -13.78
C GLU A 384 -11.01 0.41 -14.55
N GLY A 385 -9.74 -0.01 -14.55
CA GLY A 385 -8.63 0.64 -15.22
C GLY A 385 -7.94 1.72 -14.38
N ALA A 386 -8.28 1.87 -13.10
CA ALA A 386 -7.59 2.79 -12.21
C ALA A 386 -6.25 2.20 -11.76
N GLN A 387 -5.26 3.07 -11.61
CA GLN A 387 -3.89 2.72 -11.26
C GLN A 387 -3.67 2.84 -9.75
N HIS A 388 -3.00 1.84 -9.17
CA HIS A 388 -2.69 1.76 -7.74
C HIS A 388 -1.20 1.46 -7.54
N LEU A 389 -0.49 2.32 -6.81
CA LEU A 389 0.92 2.11 -6.49
C LEU A 389 1.06 1.06 -5.41
N GLN A 390 1.89 0.04 -5.65
CA GLN A 390 2.24 -0.98 -4.66
C GLN A 390 3.73 -0.97 -4.35
N TYR A 391 4.04 -0.79 -3.08
CA TYR A 391 5.42 -0.69 -2.58
C TYR A 391 5.95 -2.06 -2.13
N PHE A 392 7.23 -2.30 -2.39
CA PHE A 392 7.98 -3.48 -1.97
C PHE A 392 9.48 -3.15 -1.94
N SER A 393 10.30 -4.02 -1.39
CA SER A 393 11.75 -3.81 -1.33
C SER A 393 12.49 -4.95 -2.00
N THR A 394 13.70 -4.68 -2.47
CA THR A 394 14.64 -5.75 -2.82
C THR A 394 15.31 -6.29 -1.55
N VAL A 395 15.85 -7.50 -1.65
CA VAL A 395 16.60 -8.12 -0.54
C VAL A 395 18.03 -7.61 -0.48
N ASP A 396 18.55 -7.48 0.73
CA ASP A 396 19.97 -7.20 0.99
C ASP A 396 20.78 -8.47 0.84
N ASN A 397 21.67 -8.52 -0.14
CA ASN A 397 22.50 -9.70 -0.37
C ASN A 397 23.67 -9.75 0.62
N ILE A 398 23.71 -10.82 1.42
CA ILE A 398 24.78 -11.10 2.38
C ILE A 398 25.69 -12.19 1.80
N ASP A 399 26.90 -11.82 1.41
CA ASP A 399 27.87 -12.78 0.88
C ASP A 399 28.36 -13.72 1.99
N ILE A 400 28.26 -15.02 1.72
CA ILE A 400 28.69 -16.08 2.63
C ILE A 400 29.96 -16.75 2.11
N GLU A 401 30.97 -16.78 2.95
CA GLU A 401 32.17 -17.56 2.74
C GLU A 401 31.99 -18.97 3.33
N VAL A 402 32.32 -19.97 2.52
CA VAL A 402 32.26 -21.39 2.89
C VAL A 402 33.67 -21.96 2.88
N GLN A 403 34.05 -22.67 3.93
CA GLN A 403 35.33 -23.35 4.01
C GLN A 403 35.12 -24.84 4.23
N TYR A 404 35.59 -25.65 3.29
CA TYR A 404 35.68 -27.09 3.45
C TYR A 404 37.06 -27.48 3.96
N THR A 405 37.11 -28.25 5.05
CA THR A 405 38.36 -28.84 5.56
C THR A 405 38.33 -30.34 5.28
N LEU A 406 39.35 -30.83 4.57
CA LEU A 406 39.42 -32.20 4.08
C LEU A 406 40.71 -32.89 4.51
N SER A 407 40.61 -34.18 4.85
CA SER A 407 41.76 -35.08 4.82
C SER A 407 41.56 -36.10 3.71
N VAL A 408 42.57 -36.28 2.86
CA VAL A 408 42.45 -37.01 1.59
C VAL A 408 43.52 -38.09 1.46
N ASP A 409 43.28 -39.09 0.60
CA ASP A 409 44.28 -40.11 0.25
C ASP A 409 44.79 -39.97 -1.20
N ALA A 410 45.64 -40.91 -1.63
CA ALA A 410 46.30 -40.87 -2.93
C ALA A 410 45.34 -41.00 -4.13
N THR A 411 44.07 -41.31 -3.92
CA THR A 411 43.04 -41.43 -4.97
C THR A 411 42.22 -40.16 -5.18
N TYR A 412 42.48 -39.10 -4.39
CA TYR A 412 41.77 -37.82 -4.47
C TYR A 412 42.18 -37.01 -5.72
N ASP A 413 41.17 -36.60 -6.50
CA ASP A 413 41.34 -35.70 -7.65
C ASP A 413 40.98 -34.27 -7.27
N LEU A 414 42.01 -33.46 -7.03
CA LEU A 414 41.88 -32.09 -6.54
C LEU A 414 41.15 -31.18 -7.53
N SER A 415 41.44 -31.29 -8.83
CA SER A 415 40.93 -30.34 -9.84
C SER A 415 39.44 -30.54 -10.13
N ASN A 416 38.97 -31.79 -10.14
CA ASN A 416 37.56 -32.09 -10.40
C ASN A 416 36.69 -31.98 -9.14
N THR A 417 37.24 -32.33 -7.96
CA THR A 417 36.45 -32.34 -6.72
C THR A 417 36.18 -30.93 -6.20
N GLU A 418 37.15 -30.02 -6.23
CA GLU A 418 36.94 -28.64 -5.79
C GLU A 418 35.87 -27.94 -6.65
N ALA A 419 35.95 -28.08 -7.98
CA ALA A 419 34.95 -27.50 -8.89
C ALA A 419 33.54 -28.05 -8.61
N ALA A 420 33.42 -29.35 -8.34
CA ALA A 420 32.15 -29.98 -8.00
C ALA A 420 31.62 -29.51 -6.63
N PHE A 421 32.48 -29.33 -5.63
CA PHE A 421 32.10 -28.84 -4.30
C PHE A 421 31.67 -27.37 -4.34
N LYS A 422 32.39 -26.54 -5.10
CA LYS A 422 32.00 -25.15 -5.36
C LYS A 422 30.62 -25.11 -6.01
N LYS A 423 30.39 -25.93 -7.03
CA LYS A 423 29.08 -26.03 -7.68
C LYS A 423 28.00 -26.49 -6.70
N ALA A 424 28.24 -27.51 -5.90
CA ALA A 424 27.26 -28.01 -4.92
C ALA A 424 26.89 -26.96 -3.86
N ALA A 425 27.86 -26.18 -3.39
CA ALA A 425 27.62 -25.08 -2.46
C ALA A 425 26.77 -23.96 -3.09
N VAL A 426 27.09 -23.57 -4.33
CA VAL A 426 26.32 -22.57 -5.09
C VAL A 426 24.91 -23.08 -5.38
N ASP A 427 24.76 -24.31 -5.88
CA ASP A 427 23.46 -24.94 -6.15
C ASP A 427 22.61 -25.03 -4.87
N TYR A 428 23.23 -25.36 -3.73
CA TYR A 428 22.53 -25.37 -2.45
C TYR A 428 22.02 -23.97 -2.09
N GLY A 429 22.89 -22.96 -2.16
CA GLY A 429 22.52 -21.57 -1.91
C GLY A 429 21.40 -21.08 -2.84
N GLN A 430 21.46 -21.44 -4.12
CA GLN A 430 20.46 -21.05 -5.11
C GLN A 430 19.09 -21.66 -4.85
N ASN A 431 19.04 -22.94 -4.47
CA ASN A 431 17.80 -23.71 -4.37
C ASN A 431 17.15 -23.73 -2.98
N ASN A 432 17.89 -23.41 -1.92
CA ASN A 432 17.43 -23.62 -0.54
C ASN A 432 17.52 -22.38 0.35
N LEU A 433 18.33 -21.38 -0.01
CA LEU A 433 18.40 -20.14 0.75
C LEU A 433 17.43 -19.13 0.11
N THR A 434 16.39 -18.80 0.87
CA THR A 434 15.46 -17.71 0.60
C THR A 434 15.67 -16.60 1.64
N PRO A 435 15.11 -15.41 1.45
CA PRO A 435 15.32 -14.31 2.39
C PRO A 435 14.85 -14.69 3.80
N GLY A 436 15.63 -14.31 4.82
CA GLY A 436 15.39 -14.69 6.23
C GLY A 436 15.69 -16.14 6.61
N VAL A 437 16.30 -16.94 5.71
CA VAL A 437 16.71 -18.31 6.05
C VAL A 437 18.17 -18.34 6.50
N ASP A 438 18.37 -18.76 7.75
CA ASP A 438 19.69 -18.95 8.35
C ASP A 438 20.53 -19.97 7.56
N VAL A 439 21.82 -19.66 7.45
CA VAL A 439 22.78 -20.55 6.78
C VAL A 439 23.36 -21.49 7.81
N LEU A 440 23.27 -22.80 7.55
CA LEU A 440 23.74 -23.84 8.46
C LEU A 440 24.87 -24.63 7.81
N SER A 441 26.03 -24.70 8.47
CA SER A 441 27.25 -25.35 7.97
C SER A 441 27.00 -26.82 7.61
N TYR A 442 26.17 -27.51 8.41
CA TYR A 442 25.87 -28.93 8.18
C TYR A 442 25.10 -29.18 6.88
N LYS A 443 24.27 -28.23 6.42
CA LYS A 443 23.51 -28.40 5.18
C LYS A 443 24.40 -28.29 3.95
N LEU A 444 25.31 -27.31 3.96
CA LEU A 444 26.36 -27.17 2.96
C LEU A 444 27.32 -28.35 2.97
N LEU A 445 27.66 -28.87 4.16
CA LEU A 445 28.40 -30.12 4.31
C LEU A 445 27.68 -31.31 3.65
N CYS A 446 26.38 -31.46 3.87
CA CYS A 446 25.58 -32.50 3.21
C CYS A 446 25.62 -32.36 1.69
N ALA A 447 25.40 -31.14 1.16
CA ALA A 447 25.46 -30.88 -0.27
C ALA A 447 26.83 -31.24 -0.88
N ALA A 448 27.93 -30.93 -0.18
CA ALA A 448 29.27 -31.32 -0.61
C ALA A 448 29.51 -32.83 -0.51
N SER A 449 28.99 -33.50 0.52
CA SER A 449 29.08 -34.95 0.69
C SER A 449 28.35 -35.71 -0.43
N ASP A 450 27.23 -35.18 -0.92
CA ASP A 450 26.41 -35.79 -1.98
C ASP A 450 27.11 -35.78 -3.35
N VAL A 451 28.19 -35.02 -3.52
CA VAL A 451 29.05 -35.07 -4.72
C VAL A 451 29.69 -36.46 -4.90
N GLY A 452 29.88 -37.22 -3.82
CA GLY A 452 30.37 -38.60 -3.89
C GLY A 452 31.82 -38.73 -4.36
N ALA A 453 32.66 -37.72 -4.08
CA ALA A 453 34.06 -37.72 -4.48
C ALA A 453 34.86 -38.82 -3.76
N SER A 454 35.72 -39.52 -4.51
CA SER A 454 36.58 -40.59 -3.99
C SER A 454 37.84 -40.02 -3.32
N GLY A 455 38.40 -40.80 -2.38
CA GLY A 455 39.65 -40.45 -1.72
C GLY A 455 39.53 -39.42 -0.58
N ILE A 456 38.32 -39.14 -0.09
CA ILE A 456 38.07 -38.29 1.09
C ILE A 456 37.95 -39.16 2.34
N ARG A 457 38.73 -38.86 3.38
CA ARG A 457 38.69 -39.55 4.69
C ARG A 457 37.83 -38.81 5.70
N THR A 458 37.97 -37.49 5.75
CA THR A 458 37.20 -36.62 6.63
C THR A 458 36.83 -35.35 5.86
N LEU A 459 35.63 -34.86 6.11
CA LEU A 459 35.10 -33.62 5.54
C LEU A 459 34.36 -32.85 6.63
N SER A 460 34.70 -31.57 6.80
CA SER A 460 33.95 -30.64 7.64
C SER A 460 33.73 -29.33 6.90
N CYS A 461 32.68 -28.61 7.27
CA CYS A 461 32.32 -27.31 6.71
C CYS A 461 32.26 -26.28 7.82
N GLY A 462 32.82 -25.10 7.57
CA GLY A 462 32.58 -23.89 8.36
C GLY A 462 32.07 -22.79 7.46
N ILE A 463 31.27 -21.88 8.00
CA ILE A 463 30.69 -20.75 7.28
C ILE A 463 30.92 -19.43 8.02
N ARG A 464 30.86 -18.30 7.30
CA ARG A 464 30.84 -16.95 7.87
C ARG A 464 30.31 -15.94 6.86
N VAL A 465 29.91 -14.77 7.34
CA VAL A 465 29.73 -13.59 6.48
C VAL A 465 31.10 -13.19 5.90
N ALA A 466 31.13 -12.83 4.60
CA ALA A 466 32.35 -12.45 3.90
C ALA A 466 33.10 -11.32 4.61
N GLY A 467 34.41 -11.45 4.72
CA GLY A 467 35.25 -10.52 5.51
C GLY A 467 35.07 -10.58 7.03
N GLY A 468 34.22 -11.47 7.54
CA GLY A 468 33.95 -11.66 8.97
C GLY A 468 35.06 -12.39 9.75
N GLY A 469 34.74 -12.71 11.01
CA GLY A 469 35.65 -13.36 11.97
C GLY A 469 35.90 -14.85 11.70
N SER A 470 35.98 -15.65 12.76
CA SER A 470 36.17 -17.10 12.65
C SER A 470 34.99 -17.78 11.94
N PHE A 471 35.25 -18.91 11.29
CA PHE A 471 34.19 -19.78 10.76
C PHE A 471 33.37 -20.37 11.90
N ILE A 472 32.05 -20.38 11.71
CA ILE A 472 31.02 -20.82 12.67
C ILE A 472 30.07 -21.82 11.99
N ASP A 473 29.11 -22.34 12.75
CA ASP A 473 28.16 -23.35 12.29
C ASP A 473 26.82 -22.81 11.80
N GLU A 474 26.48 -21.57 12.19
CA GLU A 474 25.21 -20.92 11.88
C GLU A 474 25.45 -19.43 11.66
N VAL A 475 24.98 -18.91 10.52
CA VAL A 475 24.90 -17.48 10.25
C VAL A 475 23.42 -17.12 10.21
N VAL A 476 23.00 -16.26 11.13
CA VAL A 476 21.63 -15.75 11.22
C VAL A 476 21.39 -14.72 10.12
N ILE A 477 20.29 -14.86 9.40
CA ILE A 477 19.93 -13.98 8.27
C ILE A 477 18.60 -13.29 8.59
N GLY A 478 18.57 -11.97 8.50
CA GLY A 478 17.37 -11.16 8.73
C GLY A 478 16.30 -11.37 7.65
N PRO A 479 15.03 -11.04 7.94
CA PRO A 479 13.91 -11.24 7.01
C PRO A 479 14.02 -10.44 5.71
N SER A 480 14.76 -9.32 5.73
CA SER A 480 15.09 -8.50 4.56
C SER A 480 16.40 -8.89 3.87
N GLU A 481 17.14 -9.86 4.42
CA GLU A 481 18.46 -10.27 3.94
C GLU A 481 18.40 -11.62 3.20
N LEU A 482 19.23 -11.79 2.18
CA LEU A 482 19.41 -13.04 1.44
C LEU A 482 20.87 -13.47 1.47
N ALA A 483 21.13 -14.66 2.01
CA ALA A 483 22.45 -15.25 1.95
C ALA A 483 22.83 -15.70 0.53
N LEU A 484 23.96 -15.19 0.03
CA LEU A 484 24.53 -15.56 -1.26
C LEU A 484 25.80 -16.41 -1.09
N VAL A 485 25.82 -17.56 -1.76
CA VAL A 485 27.00 -18.43 -1.83
C VAL A 485 27.53 -18.40 -3.26
N GLU A 486 28.68 -17.75 -3.44
CA GLU A 486 29.35 -17.69 -4.74
C GLU A 486 30.55 -18.64 -4.81
N SER A 487 30.85 -19.14 -6.00
CA SER A 487 31.98 -20.04 -6.25
C SER A 487 33.34 -19.45 -5.83
N ASN A 488 33.47 -18.12 -5.86
CA ASN A 488 34.66 -17.41 -5.43
C ASN A 488 34.82 -17.37 -3.91
N ASN A 489 33.73 -17.48 -3.16
CA ASN A 489 33.69 -17.43 -1.69
C ASN A 489 33.80 -18.83 -1.05
N VAL A 490 33.96 -19.88 -1.87
CA VAL A 490 34.18 -21.25 -1.41
C VAL A 490 35.68 -21.59 -1.41
N THR A 491 36.21 -21.93 -0.25
CA THR A 491 37.63 -22.19 0.01
C THR A 491 37.86 -23.59 0.59
N PHE A 492 39.11 -24.08 0.48
CA PHE A 492 39.50 -25.43 0.87
C PHE A 492 40.74 -25.41 1.77
N ILE A 493 40.73 -26.22 2.84
CA ILE A 493 41.87 -26.52 3.69
C ILE A 493 42.13 -28.02 3.67
N TYR A 494 43.39 -28.42 3.49
CA TYR A 494 43.83 -29.81 3.49
C TYR A 494 44.65 -30.11 4.74
N VAL A 495 44.24 -31.15 5.50
CA VAL A 495 44.83 -31.54 6.80
C VAL A 495 45.34 -32.97 6.87
#